data_AF-A0A1I4JX49-F1
#
_entry.id   AF-A0A1I4JX49-F1
#
_cell.length_a   1.000
_cell.length_b   1.000
_cell.length_c   1.000
_cell.angle_alpha   90.00
_cell.angle_beta   90.00
_cell.angle_gamma   90.00
#
_symmetry.space_group_name_H-M   'P 1'
#
loop_
_entity.id
_entity.type
_entity.pdbx_description
1 polymer ?
#
loop_
_entity_poly.entity_id
_entity_poly.type
_entity_poly.pdbx_seq_one_letter_code
_entity_poly.pdbx_strand_id
1 'polypeptide(L)'
;MTIRKRIMTILGLVVAALLAGTVAASAAYKDTAALPQTSIATHVIAAPTGVEATRANCSNARWMDVTVTWQPSTSARISGYEIKAYRDDGRVFTVATTGTGTTSATTRTDKHEGAPTTYTFTVTTLTSSGWTSPESLPSGSVTC
;
A
#
# COMPACT_ATOMS: atom_id res chain seq x y z
N MET A 1 -39.49 83.41 7.68
CA MET A 1 -39.09 82.08 7.17
C MET A 1 -40.29 81.14 7.34
N THR A 2 -41.02 80.86 6.26
CA THR A 2 -42.34 80.21 6.30
C THR A 2 -42.23 78.71 6.55
N ILE A 3 -43.18 78.13 7.30
CA ILE A 3 -43.26 76.71 7.70
C ILE A 3 -42.96 75.73 6.55
N ARG A 4 -43.35 76.08 5.31
CA ARG A 4 -43.08 75.29 4.09
C ARG A 4 -41.60 75.07 3.80
N LYS A 5 -40.72 76.05 4.08
CA LYS A 5 -39.27 75.91 3.84
C LYS A 5 -38.60 74.95 4.83
N ARG A 6 -39.08 74.89 6.08
CA ARG A 6 -38.56 73.99 7.13
C ARG A 6 -38.96 72.54 6.90
N ILE A 7 -40.18 72.30 6.43
CA ILE A 7 -40.66 70.94 6.09
C ILE A 7 -39.83 70.35 4.95
N MET A 8 -39.53 71.12 3.90
CA MET A 8 -38.68 70.65 2.80
C MET A 8 -37.25 70.32 3.21
N THR A 9 -36.67 71.08 4.14
CA THR A 9 -35.29 70.82 4.62
C THR A 9 -35.24 69.57 5.49
N ILE A 10 -36.24 69.36 6.34
CA ILE A 10 -36.35 68.15 7.16
C ILE A 10 -36.58 66.92 6.27
N LEU A 11 -37.46 67.03 5.27
CA LEU A 11 -37.74 65.92 4.35
C LEU A 11 -36.49 65.55 3.53
N GLY A 12 -35.73 66.54 3.04
CA GLY A 12 -34.47 66.30 2.34
C GLY A 12 -33.42 65.62 3.22
N LEU A 13 -33.31 66.03 4.49
CA LEU A 13 -32.37 65.44 5.44
C LEU A 13 -32.75 63.98 5.80
N VAL A 14 -34.05 63.70 5.97
CA VAL A 14 -34.56 62.35 6.24
C VAL A 14 -34.31 61.40 5.05
N VAL A 15 -34.54 61.88 3.83
CA VAL A 15 -34.26 61.08 2.61
C VAL A 15 -32.76 60.81 2.47
N ALA A 16 -31.90 61.80 2.74
CA ALA A 16 -30.45 61.61 2.71
C ALA A 16 -29.95 60.61 3.78
N ALA A 17 -30.52 60.64 4.98
CA ALA A 17 -30.16 59.73 6.07
C ALA A 17 -30.56 58.27 5.80
N LEU A 18 -31.71 58.05 5.14
CA LEU A 18 -32.18 56.71 4.78
C LEU A 18 -31.34 56.06 3.68
N LEU A 19 -30.78 56.85 2.76
CA LEU A 19 -29.91 56.35 1.69
C LEU A 19 -28.48 56.04 2.18
N ALA A 20 -28.00 56.72 3.22
CA ALA A 20 -26.66 56.52 3.77
C ALA A 20 -26.52 55.26 4.67
N GLY A 21 -27.62 54.64 5.08
CA GLY A 21 -27.63 53.55 6.08
C GLY A 21 -27.44 52.12 5.54
N THR A 22 -27.21 51.91 4.24
CA THR A 22 -27.22 50.56 3.63
C THR A 22 -25.85 49.98 3.29
N VAL A 23 -24.75 50.61 3.71
CA VAL A 23 -23.43 50.01 3.62
C VAL A 23 -23.30 48.90 4.66
N ALA A 24 -23.68 47.69 4.27
CA ALA A 24 -23.33 46.47 5.01
C ALA A 24 -21.80 46.42 5.13
N ALA A 25 -21.28 46.37 6.36
CA ALA A 25 -19.85 46.20 6.60
C ALA A 25 -19.44 44.80 6.09
N SER A 26 -18.95 44.73 4.85
CA SER A 26 -18.40 43.50 4.29
C SER A 26 -16.95 43.34 4.76
N ALA A 27 -16.74 42.49 5.77
CA ALA A 27 -15.40 42.05 6.13
C ALA A 27 -14.95 40.98 5.12
N ALA A 28 -14.14 41.38 4.14
CA ALA A 28 -13.51 40.44 3.24
C ALA A 28 -12.25 39.87 3.92
N TYR A 29 -12.22 38.57 4.18
CA TYR A 29 -10.99 37.87 4.58
C TYR A 29 -10.04 37.89 3.38
N LYS A 30 -9.07 38.81 3.39
CA LYS A 30 -8.06 38.94 2.34
C LYS A 30 -6.88 37.99 2.51
N ASP A 31 -6.73 37.38 3.68
CA ASP A 31 -5.58 36.57 4.01
C ASP A 31 -5.93 35.08 3.94
N THR A 32 -5.47 34.42 2.88
CA THR A 32 -5.41 32.96 2.80
C THR A 32 -3.94 32.58 2.75
N ALA A 33 -3.44 32.00 3.83
CA ALA A 33 -2.10 31.45 3.85
C ALA A 33 -2.15 30.02 3.29
N ALA A 34 -1.55 29.82 2.12
CA ALA A 34 -1.30 28.48 1.61
C ALA A 34 -0.29 27.79 2.53
N LEU A 35 -0.75 26.80 3.30
CA LEU A 35 0.15 25.97 4.08
C LEU A 35 1.02 25.16 3.13
N PRO A 36 2.32 24.97 3.44
CA PRO A 36 3.16 24.09 2.64
C PRO A 36 2.55 22.68 2.63
N GLN A 37 2.37 22.14 1.42
CA GLN A 37 1.87 20.79 1.25
C GLN A 37 2.90 19.79 1.79
N THR A 38 2.60 19.17 2.91
CA THR A 38 3.41 18.08 3.47
C THR A 38 2.95 16.77 2.83
N SER A 39 3.74 16.24 1.90
CA SER A 39 3.54 14.88 1.40
C SER A 39 4.36 13.90 2.23
N ILE A 40 3.69 12.92 2.84
CA ILE A 40 4.36 11.75 3.42
C ILE A 40 4.54 10.75 2.28
N ALA A 41 5.80 10.51 1.88
CA ALA A 41 6.09 9.45 0.93
C ALA A 41 5.89 8.09 1.60
N THR A 42 5.00 7.26 1.04
CA THR A 42 4.88 5.86 1.44
C THR A 42 6.02 5.07 0.80
N HIS A 43 6.82 4.41 1.62
CA HIS A 43 7.85 3.50 1.12
C HIS A 43 7.21 2.15 0.84
N VAL A 44 7.35 1.65 -0.39
CA VAL A 44 6.87 0.33 -0.79
C VAL A 44 8.02 -0.65 -0.68
N ILE A 45 7.81 -1.76 0.03
CA ILE A 45 8.78 -2.84 0.12
C ILE A 45 8.70 -3.63 -1.18
N ALA A 46 9.80 -3.66 -1.93
CA ALA A 46 9.92 -4.43 -3.15
C ALA A 46 9.84 -5.94 -2.87
N ALA A 47 9.08 -6.66 -3.69
CA ALA A 47 9.08 -8.11 -3.68
C ALA A 47 10.41 -8.67 -4.24
N PRO A 48 10.81 -9.88 -3.85
CA PRO A 48 11.91 -10.60 -4.50
C PRO A 48 11.57 -10.91 -5.96
N THR A 49 12.60 -10.99 -6.80
CA THR A 49 12.47 -11.28 -8.25
C THR A 49 13.18 -12.58 -8.62
N GLY A 50 12.96 -13.08 -9.84
CA GLY A 50 13.67 -14.26 -10.36
C GLY A 50 13.45 -15.51 -9.48
N VAL A 51 12.22 -15.72 -9.02
CA VAL A 51 11.89 -16.90 -8.21
C VAL A 51 11.84 -18.14 -9.09
N GLU A 52 12.71 -19.08 -8.80
CA GLU A 52 12.79 -20.37 -9.48
C GLU A 52 12.63 -21.49 -8.46
N ALA A 53 11.94 -22.56 -8.85
CA ALA A 53 11.74 -23.73 -8.03
C ALA A 53 12.22 -24.96 -8.80
N THR A 54 13.16 -25.68 -8.19
CA THR A 54 13.74 -26.90 -8.77
C THR A 54 13.50 -28.05 -7.82
N ARG A 55 12.99 -29.16 -8.36
CA ARG A 55 12.85 -30.41 -7.62
C ARG A 55 14.23 -30.92 -7.19
N ALA A 56 14.47 -30.99 -5.89
CA ALA A 56 15.69 -31.53 -5.33
C ALA A 56 15.59 -33.04 -5.15
N ASN A 57 14.46 -33.52 -4.64
CA ASN A 57 14.24 -34.93 -4.41
C ASN A 57 12.76 -35.30 -4.48
N CYS A 58 12.49 -36.47 -5.05
CA CYS A 58 11.16 -37.01 -5.26
C CYS A 58 11.15 -38.47 -4.80
N SER A 59 11.11 -38.67 -3.48
CA SER A 59 11.14 -40.02 -2.91
C SER A 59 9.80 -40.74 -3.08
N ASN A 60 9.78 -42.08 -3.03
CA ASN A 60 8.55 -42.88 -3.10
C ASN A 60 7.60 -42.66 -1.90
N ALA A 61 8.07 -42.03 -0.81
CA ALA A 61 7.25 -41.64 0.33
C ALA A 61 6.42 -40.37 0.06
N ARG A 62 5.47 -40.01 0.93
CA ARG A 62 4.55 -38.86 0.87
C ARG A 62 5.17 -37.45 0.67
N TRP A 63 6.49 -37.32 0.58
CA TRP A 63 7.17 -36.02 0.60
C TRP A 63 8.07 -35.81 -0.61
N MET A 64 8.11 -34.58 -1.08
CA MET A 64 9.06 -34.08 -2.07
C MET A 64 9.84 -32.89 -1.51
N ASP A 65 11.12 -32.82 -1.83
CA ASP A 65 11.99 -31.70 -1.46
C ASP A 65 12.21 -30.81 -2.69
N VAL A 66 11.97 -29.52 -2.54
CA VAL A 66 12.09 -28.50 -3.59
C VAL A 66 13.04 -27.42 -3.14
N THR A 67 14.02 -27.10 -3.97
CA THR A 67 14.90 -25.95 -3.77
C THR A 67 14.30 -24.74 -4.47
N VAL A 68 13.99 -23.70 -3.71
CA VAL A 68 13.50 -22.42 -4.21
C VAL A 68 14.65 -21.41 -4.14
N THR A 69 14.94 -20.75 -5.25
CA THR A 69 15.96 -19.70 -5.38
C THR A 69 15.31 -18.40 -5.81
N TRP A 70 15.84 -17.27 -5.35
CA TRP A 70 15.33 -15.95 -5.72
C TRP A 70 16.44 -14.90 -5.71
N GLN A 71 16.20 -13.78 -6.38
CA GLN A 71 17.00 -12.58 -6.25
C GLN A 71 16.51 -11.76 -5.05
N PRO A 72 17.43 -11.25 -4.22
CA PRO A 72 17.05 -10.52 -3.00
C PRO A 72 16.31 -9.23 -3.34
N SER A 73 15.44 -8.79 -2.43
CA SER A 73 14.77 -7.50 -2.54
C SER A 73 15.78 -6.35 -2.39
N THR A 74 15.52 -5.24 -3.08
CA THR A 74 16.30 -3.99 -2.98
C THR A 74 15.86 -3.09 -1.82
N SER A 75 14.88 -3.53 -1.03
CA SER A 75 14.34 -2.77 0.10
C SER A 75 15.35 -2.66 1.26
N ALA A 76 15.28 -1.56 2.01
CA ALA A 76 16.06 -1.42 3.23
C ALA A 76 15.46 -2.26 4.37
N ARG A 77 16.29 -2.59 5.38
CA ARG A 77 15.85 -3.22 6.65
C ARG A 77 15.13 -4.56 6.49
N ILE A 78 15.54 -5.34 5.50
CA ILE A 78 15.09 -6.73 5.34
C ILE A 78 15.49 -7.52 6.59
N SER A 79 14.58 -8.31 7.13
CA SER A 79 14.81 -9.27 8.23
C SER A 79 14.82 -10.72 7.74
N GLY A 80 14.29 -10.98 6.54
CA GLY A 80 14.24 -12.31 5.98
C GLY A 80 13.29 -12.44 4.79
N TYR A 81 13.00 -13.69 4.43
CA TYR A 81 12.04 -14.02 3.39
C TYR A 81 11.12 -15.16 3.85
N GLU A 82 9.83 -15.04 3.54
CA GLU A 82 8.84 -16.09 3.70
C GLU A 82 8.59 -16.76 2.35
N ILE A 83 8.56 -18.10 2.34
CA ILE A 83 8.31 -18.91 1.14
C ILE A 83 6.97 -19.59 1.30
N LYS A 84 6.09 -19.39 0.34
CA LYS A 84 4.78 -20.06 0.27
C LYS A 84 4.73 -21.03 -0.90
N ALA A 85 4.10 -22.18 -0.68
CA ALA A 85 3.81 -23.17 -1.69
C ALA A 85 2.31 -23.19 -1.99
N TYR A 86 1.97 -23.07 -3.26
CA TYR A 86 0.62 -23.11 -3.81
C TYR A 86 0.46 -24.44 -4.49
N ARG A 87 -0.47 -25.24 -4.00
CA ARG A 87 -0.84 -26.51 -4.61
C ARG A 87 -1.92 -26.28 -5.67
N ASP A 88 -1.93 -27.12 -6.69
CA ASP A 88 -2.94 -27.15 -7.76
C ASP A 88 -4.40 -27.23 -7.27
N ASP A 89 -4.65 -27.81 -6.10
CA ASP A 89 -5.97 -27.83 -5.44
C ASP A 89 -6.35 -26.50 -4.74
N GLY A 90 -5.53 -25.46 -4.87
CA GLY A 90 -5.75 -24.13 -4.31
C GLY A 90 -5.29 -23.97 -2.86
N ARG A 91 -4.70 -24.99 -2.24
CA ARG A 91 -4.14 -24.85 -0.87
C ARG A 91 -2.82 -24.10 -0.89
N VAL A 92 -2.63 -23.28 0.14
CA VAL A 92 -1.41 -22.48 0.33
C VAL A 92 -0.79 -22.83 1.67
N PHE A 93 0.53 -23.03 1.66
CA PHE A 93 1.30 -23.40 2.85
C PHE A 93 2.51 -22.48 2.97
N THR A 94 2.80 -21.97 4.15
CA THR A 94 4.11 -21.39 4.44
C THR A 94 5.09 -22.52 4.71
N VAL A 95 6.09 -22.67 3.84
CA VAL A 95 6.97 -23.84 3.80
C VAL A 95 8.39 -23.55 4.29
N ALA A 96 8.76 -22.27 4.36
CA ALA A 96 9.98 -21.82 5.02
C ALA A 96 9.90 -20.33 5.37
N THR A 97 10.67 -19.96 6.39
CA THR A 97 11.04 -18.57 6.68
C THR A 97 12.55 -18.53 6.85
N THR A 98 13.21 -17.60 6.17
CA THR A 98 14.67 -17.52 6.09
C THR A 98 15.19 -16.23 6.69
N GLY A 99 16.47 -16.21 7.07
CA GLY A 99 17.14 -15.01 7.58
C GLY A 99 17.60 -14.06 6.48
N THR A 100 18.10 -12.90 6.89
CA THR A 100 18.70 -11.93 5.98
C THR A 100 19.88 -12.53 5.21
N GLY A 101 19.98 -12.24 3.91
CA GLY A 101 21.05 -12.74 3.04
C GLY A 101 20.84 -14.15 2.47
N THR A 102 19.78 -14.86 2.87
CA THR A 102 19.42 -16.13 2.24
C THR A 102 18.71 -15.86 0.91
N THR A 103 19.17 -16.49 -0.17
CA THR A 103 18.58 -16.39 -1.53
C THR A 103 18.23 -17.75 -2.12
N SER A 104 18.37 -18.81 -1.32
CA SER A 104 18.05 -20.19 -1.67
C SER A 104 17.63 -20.95 -0.44
N ALA A 105 16.56 -21.75 -0.54
CA ALA A 105 16.12 -22.62 0.52
C ALA A 105 15.55 -23.92 -0.05
N THR A 106 15.94 -25.05 0.55
CA THR A 106 15.31 -26.34 0.28
C THR A 106 14.17 -26.56 1.27
N THR A 107 12.98 -26.79 0.75
CA THR A 107 11.75 -26.96 1.52
C THR A 107 11.07 -28.28 1.18
N ARG A 108 10.35 -28.84 2.14
CA ARG A 108 9.66 -30.12 2.02
C ARG A 108 8.16 -29.89 1.88
N THR A 109 7.58 -30.47 0.84
CA THR A 109 6.16 -30.38 0.52
C THR A 109 5.54 -31.77 0.41
N ASP A 110 4.24 -31.87 0.70
CA ASP A 110 3.49 -33.13 0.71
C ASP A 110 3.01 -33.45 -0.70
N LYS A 111 3.52 -34.51 -1.31
CA LYS A 111 3.16 -34.88 -2.70
C LYS A 111 1.74 -35.43 -2.85
N HIS A 112 1.02 -35.62 -1.73
CA HIS A 112 -0.27 -36.30 -1.61
C HIS A 112 -0.23 -37.75 -2.12
N GLU A 113 -0.93 -38.67 -1.47
CA GLU A 113 -0.96 -40.07 -1.94
C GLU A 113 -2.04 -40.22 -3.03
N GLY A 114 -1.65 -40.70 -4.21
CA GLY A 114 -2.59 -41.19 -5.23
C GLY A 114 -2.74 -40.34 -6.50
N ALA A 115 -2.13 -39.15 -6.61
CA ALA A 115 -2.13 -38.33 -7.82
C ALA A 115 -0.86 -37.46 -7.93
N PRO A 116 -0.38 -37.12 -9.15
CA PRO A 116 0.70 -36.16 -9.31
C PRO A 116 0.23 -34.80 -8.82
N THR A 117 0.93 -34.27 -7.82
CA THR A 117 0.61 -32.96 -7.23
C THR A 117 1.56 -31.92 -7.78
N THR A 118 1.01 -30.81 -8.27
CA THR A 118 1.81 -29.70 -8.78
C THR A 118 1.88 -28.57 -7.76
N TYR A 119 3.09 -28.04 -7.55
CA TYR A 119 3.36 -26.93 -6.67
C TYR A 119 3.97 -25.75 -7.40
N THR A 120 3.56 -24.55 -7.01
CA THR A 120 4.18 -23.27 -7.41
C THR A 120 4.60 -22.52 -6.16
N PHE A 121 5.70 -21.76 -6.22
CA PHE A 121 6.25 -21.09 -5.05
C PHE A 121 6.28 -19.58 -5.23
N THR A 122 6.00 -18.84 -4.17
CA THR A 122 6.23 -17.39 -4.10
C THR A 122 7.10 -17.07 -2.90
N VAL A 123 7.79 -15.93 -2.99
CA VAL A 123 8.65 -15.43 -1.91
C VAL A 123 8.20 -14.02 -1.53
N THR A 124 8.10 -13.77 -0.24
CA THR A 124 7.70 -12.49 0.33
C THR A 124 8.83 -11.94 1.19
N THR A 125 9.20 -10.68 0.99
CA THR A 125 10.21 -10.00 1.81
C THR A 125 9.61 -9.66 3.17
N LEU A 126 10.34 -10.00 4.24
CA LEU A 126 10.05 -9.58 5.60
C LEU A 126 10.99 -8.45 6.01
N THR A 127 10.48 -7.44 6.71
CA THR A 127 11.31 -6.34 7.24
C THR A 127 11.36 -6.35 8.76
N SER A 128 12.41 -5.75 9.32
CA SER A 128 12.57 -5.62 10.79
C SER A 128 11.45 -4.81 11.44
N SER A 129 10.75 -3.98 10.66
CA SER A 129 9.59 -3.20 11.09
C SER A 129 8.27 -4.00 11.15
N GLY A 130 8.28 -5.27 10.74
CA GLY A 130 7.07 -6.11 10.68
C GLY A 130 6.23 -5.95 9.41
N TRP A 131 6.61 -5.04 8.51
CA TRP A 131 5.98 -4.90 7.20
C TRP A 131 6.49 -5.96 6.22
N THR A 132 5.64 -6.37 5.29
CA THR A 132 5.96 -7.35 4.24
C THR A 132 5.79 -6.75 2.86
N SER A 133 6.54 -7.25 1.88
CA SER A 133 6.30 -6.93 0.46
C SER A 133 5.00 -7.59 -0.03
N PRO A 134 4.47 -7.20 -1.20
CA PRO A 134 3.62 -8.10 -1.97
C PRO A 134 4.38 -9.40 -2.29
N GLU A 135 3.62 -10.44 -2.63
CA GLU A 135 4.18 -11.72 -3.06
C GLU A 135 4.92 -11.55 -4.39
N SER A 136 6.02 -12.27 -4.57
CA SER A 136 6.74 -12.31 -5.85
C SER A 136 5.86 -12.87 -6.97
N LEU A 137 6.34 -12.75 -8.21
CA LEU A 137 5.84 -13.59 -9.28
C LEU A 137 5.99 -15.07 -8.88
N PRO A 138 5.01 -15.93 -9.22
CA PRO A 138 5.10 -17.35 -8.97
C PRO A 138 6.27 -17.99 -9.74
N SER A 139 6.89 -18.99 -9.15
CA SER A 139 7.90 -19.81 -9.81
C SER A 139 7.35 -20.60 -11.00
N GLY A 140 8.24 -21.32 -11.70
CA GLY A 140 7.81 -22.47 -12.50
C GLY A 140 7.11 -23.52 -11.63
N SER A 141 6.19 -24.27 -12.25
CA SER A 141 5.48 -25.38 -11.60
C SER A 141 6.41 -26.58 -11.40
N VAL A 142 6.42 -27.15 -10.20
CA VAL A 142 7.20 -28.34 -9.86
C VAL A 142 6.25 -29.49 -9.54
N THR A 143 6.51 -30.65 -10.12
CA THR A 143 5.71 -31.87 -9.90
C THR A 143 6.59 -33.04 -9.53
N CYS A 144 5.98 -33.93 -8.74
CA CYS A 144 6.33 -35.30 -8.45
C CYS A 144 5.10 -36.14 -8.80
#